data_AF-A0A4C1YWF6-F1
#
_entry.id   AF-A0A4C1YWF6-F1
#
_cell.length_a   1.000
_cell.length_b   1.000
_cell.length_c   1.000
_cell.angle_alpha   90.00
_cell.angle_beta   90.00
_cell.angle_gamma   90.00
#
_symmetry.space_group_name_H-M   'P 1'
#
loop_
_entity.id
_entity.type
_entity.pdbx_description
1 polymer ?
#
loop_
_entity_poly.entity_id
_entity_poly.type
_entity_poly.pdbx_seq_one_letter_code
_entity_poly.pdbx_strand_id
1 'polypeptide(L)'
;MPIVPTTVDPRLPHMGIKLENFLLASSVMIAVIYMTGSTGVYISNLNAACFHCLCYVSTKCEFSHGCTGGYCGPFNISKVYWVDAGKPVLPDDDPERNHGENAARLARAARH
;
A
#
# COMPACT_ATOMS: atom_id res chain seq x y z
N MET A 1 33.66 -1.84 26.60
CA MET A 1 33.33 -0.86 25.54
C MET A 1 32.61 0.30 26.20
N PRO A 2 33.15 1.52 26.14
CA PRO A 2 32.55 2.68 26.80
C PRO A 2 31.37 3.20 25.98
N ILE A 3 30.31 3.56 26.70
CA ILE A 3 29.10 4.20 26.18
C ILE A 3 29.46 5.67 25.95
N VAL A 4 29.51 6.10 24.68
CA VAL A 4 29.70 7.52 24.35
C VAL A 4 28.41 8.28 24.72
N PRO A 5 28.46 9.35 25.52
CA PRO A 5 27.30 10.20 25.71
C PRO A 5 27.07 10.96 24.40
N THR A 6 25.92 10.75 23.77
CA THR A 6 25.44 11.58 22.66
C THR A 6 25.30 13.01 23.16
N THR A 7 26.26 13.86 22.83
CA THR A 7 26.10 15.32 22.91
C THR A 7 24.99 15.69 21.94
N VAL A 8 23.79 15.95 22.48
CA VAL A 8 22.69 16.57 21.73
C VAL A 8 23.20 17.93 21.28
N ASP A 9 23.43 18.10 19.97
CA ASP A 9 23.85 19.36 19.38
C ASP A 9 22.75 20.42 19.61
N PRO A 10 23.03 21.55 20.31
CA PRO A 10 22.05 22.61 20.52
C PRO A 10 21.78 23.44 19.26
N ARG A 11 22.37 23.08 18.11
CA ARG A 11 22.11 23.71 16.81
C ARG A 11 21.18 22.89 15.91
N LEU A 12 20.12 22.32 16.48
CA LEU A 12 18.92 22.12 15.67
C LEU A 12 18.39 23.51 15.32
N PRO A 13 18.29 23.88 14.03
CA PRO A 13 17.57 25.09 13.66
C PRO A 13 16.13 24.90 14.14
N HIS A 14 15.71 25.69 15.13
CA HIS A 14 14.31 25.97 15.36
C HIS A 14 13.80 26.64 14.08
N MET A 15 13.44 25.82 13.09
CA MET A 15 12.76 26.26 11.89
C MET A 15 11.36 26.67 12.33
N GLY A 16 11.28 27.86 12.92
CA GLY A 16 10.05 28.50 13.36
C GLY A 16 9.26 28.90 12.13
N ILE A 17 8.53 27.95 11.57
CA ILE A 17 7.51 28.24 10.56
C ILE A 17 6.47 29.11 11.27
N LYS A 18 6.37 30.39 10.87
CA LYS A 18 5.39 31.32 11.43
C LYS A 18 3.99 30.71 11.32
N LEU A 19 3.17 30.86 12.36
CA LEU A 19 1.80 30.35 12.39
C LEU A 19 1.00 30.75 11.15
N GLU A 20 1.24 31.96 10.63
CA GLU A 20 0.64 32.46 9.39
C GLU A 20 1.05 31.63 8.16
N ASN A 21 2.32 31.24 8.06
CA ASN A 21 2.81 30.36 6.99
C ASN A 21 2.22 28.95 7.10
N PHE A 22 1.96 28.47 8.33
CA PHE A 22 1.30 27.18 8.56
C PHE A 22 -0.17 27.21 8.12
N LEU A 23 -0.90 28.28 8.42
CA LEU A 23 -2.29 28.49 7.99
C LEU A 23 -2.41 28.68 6.47
N LEU A 24 -1.46 29.38 5.85
CA LEU A 24 -1.38 29.49 4.40
C LEU A 24 -1.08 28.13 3.74
N ALA A 25 -0.15 27.36 4.29
CA ALA A 25 0.17 26.04 3.77
C ALA A 25 -1.01 25.06 3.85
N SER A 26 -1.78 25.07 4.94
CA SER A 26 -2.93 24.18 5.10
C SER A 26 -4.10 24.56 4.17
N SER A 27 -4.40 25.85 4.01
CA SER A 27 -5.43 26.31 3.08
C SER A 27 -5.08 26.01 1.62
N VAL A 28 -3.81 26.15 1.23
CA VAL A 28 -3.32 25.76 -0.09
C VAL A 28 -3.43 24.26 -0.29
N MET A 29 -3.03 23.43 0.67
CA MET A 29 -3.20 21.97 0.62
C MET A 29 -4.67 21.57 0.44
N ILE A 30 -5.57 22.18 1.20
CA ILE A 30 -7.00 21.93 1.11
C ILE A 30 -7.53 22.34 -0.28
N ALA A 31 -7.17 23.53 -0.77
CA ALA A 31 -7.57 23.99 -2.10
C ALA A 31 -7.04 23.06 -3.21
N VAL A 32 -5.80 22.58 -3.11
CA VAL A 32 -5.22 21.61 -4.04
C VAL A 32 -6.00 20.29 -4.01
N ILE A 33 -6.37 19.78 -2.84
CA ILE A 33 -7.17 18.55 -2.72
C ILE A 33 -8.54 18.72 -3.39
N TYR A 34 -9.21 19.86 -3.17
CA TYR A 34 -10.50 20.15 -3.80
C TYR A 34 -10.38 20.31 -5.32
N MET A 35 -9.32 20.97 -5.81
CA MET A 35 -9.11 21.21 -7.24
C MET A 35 -8.65 19.95 -8.01
N THR A 36 -7.95 19.04 -7.34
CA THR A 36 -7.43 17.80 -7.95
C THR A 36 -8.42 16.64 -7.87
N GLY A 37 -9.54 16.78 -7.15
CA GLY A 37 -10.63 15.79 -7.16
C GLY A 37 -10.17 14.40 -6.75
N SER A 38 -9.32 14.28 -5.72
CA SER A 38 -8.77 13.00 -5.24
C SER A 38 -9.78 12.12 -4.49
N THR A 39 -11.06 12.17 -4.85
CA THR A 39 -12.01 11.14 -4.45
C THR A 39 -11.62 9.86 -5.18
N GLY A 40 -10.97 8.94 -4.47
CA GLY A 40 -10.59 7.64 -5.03
C GLY A 40 -11.77 6.99 -5.76
N VAL A 41 -11.48 6.17 -6.77
CA VAL A 41 -12.51 5.47 -7.55
C VAL A 41 -13.27 4.52 -6.62
N TYR A 42 -14.49 4.89 -6.22
CA TYR A 42 -15.37 4.02 -5.46
C TYR A 42 -16.08 3.07 -6.43
N ILE A 43 -15.67 1.80 -6.45
CA ILE A 43 -16.36 0.76 -7.21
C ILE A 43 -17.57 0.29 -6.40
N SER A 44 -18.74 0.80 -6.76
CA SER A 44 -20.04 0.52 -6.11
C SER A 44 -20.58 -0.89 -6.35
N ASN A 45 -19.91 -1.71 -7.17
CA ASN A 45 -20.38 -3.04 -7.57
C ASN A 45 -19.28 -4.12 -7.51
N LEU A 46 -18.40 -4.02 -6.51
CA LEU A 46 -17.33 -5.00 -6.30
C LEU A 46 -17.88 -6.26 -5.60
N ASN A 47 -18.71 -7.02 -6.31
CA ASN A 47 -19.31 -8.27 -5.84
C ASN A 47 -18.52 -9.49 -6.32
N ALA A 48 -18.87 -10.68 -5.80
CA ALA A 48 -18.24 -11.96 -6.16
C ALA A 48 -18.16 -12.22 -7.68
N ALA A 49 -19.18 -11.83 -8.45
CA ALA A 49 -19.18 -11.94 -9.90
C ALA A 49 -18.06 -11.10 -10.55
N CYS A 50 -17.84 -9.88 -10.06
CA CYS A 50 -16.74 -9.02 -10.55
C CYS A 50 -15.38 -9.66 -10.26
N PHE A 51 -15.17 -10.16 -9.04
CA PHE A 51 -13.94 -10.86 -8.68
C PHE A 51 -13.72 -12.12 -9.54
N HIS A 52 -14.77 -12.88 -9.82
CA HIS A 52 -14.67 -14.05 -10.69
C HIS A 52 -14.25 -13.67 -12.12
N CYS A 53 -14.85 -12.61 -12.68
CA CYS A 53 -14.45 -12.08 -13.99
C CYS A 53 -12.97 -11.65 -14.00
N LEU A 54 -12.54 -10.86 -13.01
CA LEU A 54 -11.16 -10.38 -12.89
C LEU A 54 -10.15 -11.52 -12.80
N CYS A 55 -10.44 -12.50 -11.95
CA CYS A 55 -9.66 -13.71 -11.79
C CYS A 55 -9.54 -14.50 -13.12
N TYR A 56 -10.65 -14.61 -13.86
CA TYR A 56 -10.67 -15.33 -15.13
C TYR A 56 -9.86 -14.63 -16.22
N VAL A 57 -9.99 -13.31 -16.39
CA VAL A 57 -9.22 -12.57 -17.40
C VAL A 57 -7.73 -12.48 -17.06
N SER A 58 -7.37 -12.48 -15.78
CA SER A 58 -5.97 -12.40 -15.35
C SER A 58 -5.21 -13.72 -15.56
N THR A 59 -5.76 -14.84 -15.11
CA THR A 59 -5.04 -16.13 -15.08
C THR A 59 -5.91 -17.35 -15.37
N LYS A 60 -7.15 -17.14 -15.83
CA LYS A 60 -8.20 -18.19 -15.87
C LYS A 60 -8.43 -18.81 -14.49
N CYS A 61 -8.32 -18.01 -13.43
CA CYS A 61 -8.45 -18.44 -12.04
C CYS A 61 -7.48 -19.57 -11.63
N GLU A 62 -6.25 -19.50 -12.10
CA GLU A 62 -5.20 -20.40 -11.66
C GLU A 62 -4.66 -19.96 -10.29
N PHE A 63 -5.22 -20.49 -9.21
CA PHE A 63 -4.78 -20.18 -7.83
C PHE A 63 -3.36 -20.67 -7.49
N SER A 64 -2.75 -21.48 -8.35
CA SER A 64 -1.34 -21.88 -8.28
C SER A 64 -0.42 -21.00 -9.11
N HIS A 65 -0.96 -20.00 -9.82
CA HIS A 65 -0.18 -19.07 -10.62
C HIS A 65 0.80 -18.34 -9.71
N GLY A 66 2.10 -18.54 -9.99
CA GLY A 66 3.19 -17.93 -9.26
C GLY A 66 3.33 -16.44 -9.59
N CYS A 67 4.57 -15.96 -9.66
CA CYS A 67 4.87 -14.60 -10.06
C CYS A 67 5.47 -14.58 -11.47
N THR A 68 4.86 -13.81 -12.37
CA THR A 68 5.36 -13.60 -13.74
C THR A 68 5.52 -12.10 -13.97
N GLY A 69 6.75 -11.66 -14.29
CA GLY A 69 7.03 -10.23 -14.53
C GLY A 69 6.75 -9.31 -13.34
N GLY A 70 6.76 -9.83 -12.10
CA GLY A 70 6.47 -9.06 -10.88
C GLY A 70 4.99 -8.99 -10.50
N TYR A 71 4.12 -9.68 -11.23
CA TYR A 71 2.70 -9.85 -10.94
C TYR A 71 2.43 -11.25 -10.42
N CYS A 72 1.74 -11.37 -9.28
CA CYS A 72 1.62 -12.62 -8.54
C CYS A 72 0.16 -13.04 -8.32
N GLY A 73 -0.06 -14.36 -8.27
CA GLY A 73 -1.36 -14.95 -7.92
C GLY A 73 -2.41 -14.87 -9.03
N PRO A 74 -3.67 -15.27 -8.75
CA PRO A 74 -4.73 -15.41 -9.74
C PRO A 74 -5.24 -14.07 -10.28
N PHE A 75 -5.01 -12.98 -9.54
CA PHE A 75 -5.42 -11.63 -9.90
C PHE A 75 -4.29 -10.82 -10.56
N ASN A 76 -3.09 -11.38 -10.75
CA ASN A 76 -1.91 -10.65 -11.24
C ASN A 76 -1.67 -9.35 -10.45
N ILE A 77 -1.53 -9.46 -9.12
CA ILE A 77 -1.28 -8.30 -8.26
C ILE A 77 0.20 -7.92 -8.32
N SER A 78 0.49 -6.64 -8.55
CA SER A 78 1.85 -6.11 -8.52
C SER A 78 2.30 -5.80 -7.09
N LYS A 79 3.62 -5.77 -6.85
CA LYS A 79 4.17 -5.40 -5.54
C LYS A 79 3.70 -4.02 -5.08
N VAL A 80 3.66 -3.04 -5.99
CA VAL A 80 3.24 -1.67 -5.67
C VAL A 80 1.80 -1.67 -5.19
N TYR A 81 0.90 -2.35 -5.93
CA TYR A 81 -0.50 -2.43 -5.57
C TYR A 81 -0.73 -3.11 -4.21
N TRP A 82 0.04 -4.16 -3.90
CA TRP A 82 -0.02 -4.81 -2.58
C TRP A 82 0.48 -3.90 -1.44
N VAL A 83 1.54 -3.13 -1.67
CA VAL A 83 2.04 -2.15 -0.69
C VAL A 83 1.00 -1.06 -0.44
N ASP A 84 0.40 -0.53 -1.52
CA ASP A 84 -0.64 0.52 -1.44
C ASP A 84 -1.90 0.01 -0.72
N ALA A 85 -2.20 -1.28 -0.82
CA ALA A 85 -3.29 -1.94 -0.09
C ALA A 85 -2.99 -2.18 1.40
N GLY A 86 -1.85 -1.70 1.92
CA GLY A 86 -1.47 -1.85 3.32
C GLY A 86 -0.76 -3.16 3.64
N LYS A 87 -0.16 -3.81 2.62
CA LYS A 87 0.57 -5.08 2.76
C LYS A 87 -0.24 -6.17 3.47
N PRO A 88 -1.46 -6.50 2.97
CA PRO A 88 -2.26 -7.54 3.60
C PRO A 88 -1.49 -8.85 3.64
N VAL A 89 -1.60 -9.56 4.76
CA VAL A 89 -1.07 -10.91 4.97
C VAL A 89 -2.14 -11.80 5.58
N LEU A 90 -1.98 -13.12 5.47
CA LEU A 90 -2.85 -14.06 6.18
C LEU A 90 -2.65 -13.93 7.69
N PRO A 91 -3.66 -14.30 8.50
CA PRO A 91 -3.44 -14.58 9.91
C PRO A 91 -2.28 -15.57 10.06
N ASP A 92 -1.33 -15.26 10.94
CA ASP A 92 -0.10 -16.04 11.18
C ASP A 92 0.95 -16.02 10.05
N ASP A 93 0.84 -15.11 9.08
CA ASP A 93 1.90 -14.82 8.09
C ASP A 93 2.74 -13.59 8.47
N ASP A 94 3.99 -13.56 8.03
CA ASP A 94 4.94 -12.47 8.30
C ASP A 94 4.76 -11.31 7.28
N PRO A 95 4.41 -10.08 7.74
CA PRO A 95 4.26 -8.90 6.87
C PRO A 95 5.55 -8.42 6.22
N GLU A 96 6.72 -8.76 6.79
CA GLU A 96 8.03 -8.38 6.24
C GLU A 96 8.56 -9.40 5.22
N ARG A 97 7.89 -10.54 5.06
CA ARG A 97 8.20 -11.52 4.02
C ARG A 97 7.95 -10.93 2.63
N ASN A 98 8.67 -11.46 1.63
CA ASN A 98 8.63 -10.86 0.30
C ASN A 98 7.21 -10.92 -0.32
N HIS A 99 6.87 -9.89 -1.12
CA HIS A 99 5.55 -9.76 -1.75
C HIS A 99 5.14 -11.01 -2.54
N GLY A 100 6.06 -11.62 -3.28
CA GLY A 100 5.72 -12.79 -4.10
C GLY A 100 5.26 -13.98 -3.25
N GLU A 101 5.94 -14.21 -2.13
CA GLU A 101 5.60 -15.26 -1.16
C GLU A 101 4.30 -14.97 -0.40
N ASN A 102 4.08 -13.71 0.00
CA ASN A 102 2.84 -13.28 0.66
C ASN A 102 1.65 -13.38 -0.30
N ALA A 103 1.77 -12.85 -1.51
CA ALA A 103 0.73 -12.92 -2.54
C ALA A 103 0.40 -14.36 -2.93
N ALA A 104 1.40 -15.24 -3.08
CA ALA A 104 1.18 -16.65 -3.41
C ALA A 104 0.45 -17.42 -2.28
N ARG A 105 0.74 -17.13 -1.00
CA ARG A 105 0.04 -17.77 0.13
C ARG A 105 -1.39 -17.25 0.28
N LEU A 106 -1.60 -15.94 0.18
CA LEU A 106 -2.94 -15.33 0.18
C LEU A 106 -3.83 -15.93 -0.92
N ALA A 107 -3.29 -16.05 -2.13
CA ALA A 107 -3.97 -16.69 -3.25
C ALA A 107 -4.35 -18.15 -2.95
N ARG A 108 -3.44 -18.91 -2.32
CA ARG A 108 -3.71 -20.31 -1.96
C ARG A 108 -4.77 -20.43 -0.86
N ALA A 109 -4.77 -19.54 0.13
CA ALA A 109 -5.76 -19.53 1.20
C ALA A 109 -7.15 -19.13 0.71
N ALA A 110 -7.25 -18.19 -0.24
CA ALA A 110 -8.52 -17.78 -0.85
C ALA A 110 -9.19 -18.86 -1.73
N ARG A 111 -8.56 -20.04 -1.88
CA ARG A 111 -9.14 -21.22 -2.55
C ARG A 111 -10.15 -21.96 -1.66
N HIS A 112 -10.02 -21.85 -0.34
CA HIS A 112 -10.85 -22.53 0.65
C HIS A 112 -11.91 -21.60 1.22
#